data_AF-A0A943LZT6-F1
#
_entry.id   AF-A0A943LZT6-F1
#
_cell.length_a   1.000
_cell.length_b   1.000
_cell.length_c   1.000
_cell.angle_alpha   90.00
_cell.angle_beta   90.00
_cell.angle_gamma   90.00
#
_symmetry.space_group_name_H-M   'P 1'
#
loop_
_entity.id
_entity.type
_entity.pdbx_description
1 polymer ?
#
loop_
_entity_poly.entity_id
_entity_poly.type
_entity_poly.pdbx_seq_one_letter_code
_entity_poly.pdbx_strand_id
1 'polypeptide(L)'
;MAHITFDYSKVLDKFVAPHEVDNLQAQVTVADEMVRKGTGPGADFLGWRDLPENYDREEFDRILKAAEKIKEESDVLVVIGIGGSYLGAKAAIDFLNNHFANLQTKEERKAPQIVYAGNSISSTYLADLLEYVEDKDFSVNVISKSGTTTEPAIAFRVFKELLVKKYGQEEANNRIYATTDRQKGAVKVEADANGWETFVVPDDIGG
;
A
#
# COMPACT_ATOMS: atom_id res chain seq x y z
N MET A 1 0.95 31.33 -2.30
CA MET A 1 2.19 30.53 -2.46
C MET A 1 1.81 29.06 -2.42
N ALA A 2 2.45 28.22 -3.22
CA ALA A 2 2.27 26.78 -3.12
C ALA A 2 2.93 26.24 -1.83
N HIS A 3 2.45 25.10 -1.32
CA HIS A 3 3.01 24.45 -0.13
C HIS A 3 4.42 23.87 -0.39
N ILE A 4 4.69 23.45 -1.62
CA ILE A 4 5.98 22.93 -2.08
C ILE A 4 6.50 23.88 -3.17
N THR A 5 7.81 24.13 -3.18
CA THR A 5 8.47 24.99 -4.17
C THR A 5 9.42 24.18 -5.04
N PHE A 6 9.31 24.36 -6.36
CA PHE A 6 10.24 23.79 -7.33
C PHE A 6 11.23 24.89 -7.78
N ASP A 7 12.51 24.72 -7.45
CA ASP A 7 13.59 25.64 -7.83
C ASP A 7 14.55 24.97 -8.81
N TYR A 8 14.53 25.45 -10.06
CA TYR A 8 15.41 25.00 -11.14
C TYR A 8 16.43 26.08 -11.57
N SER A 9 16.62 27.13 -10.74
CA SER A 9 17.55 28.24 -11.01
C SER A 9 19.01 27.82 -11.16
N LYS A 10 19.40 26.69 -10.55
CA LYS A 10 20.76 26.14 -10.68
C LYS A 10 21.03 25.48 -12.04
N VAL A 11 19.98 25.23 -12.81
CA VAL A 11 20.05 24.59 -14.14
C VAL A 11 19.95 25.64 -15.26
N LEU A 12 19.09 26.64 -15.07
CA LEU A 12 18.93 27.75 -16.01
C LEU A 12 20.25 28.49 -16.27
N ASP A 13 20.42 28.93 -17.52
CA ASP A 13 21.57 29.68 -18.04
C ASP A 13 22.94 28.94 -17.99
N LYS A 14 22.99 27.78 -17.35
CA LYS A 14 24.18 26.92 -17.27
C LYS A 14 24.11 25.69 -18.17
N PHE A 15 22.95 25.03 -18.16
CA PHE A 15 22.75 23.77 -18.88
C PHE A 15 21.53 23.83 -19.80
N VAL A 16 20.57 24.71 -19.50
CA VAL A 16 19.35 24.92 -20.29
C VAL A 16 19.11 26.42 -20.39
N ALA A 17 18.93 26.94 -21.60
CA ALA A 17 18.58 28.34 -21.80
C ALA A 17 17.08 28.59 -21.50
N PRO A 18 16.68 29.76 -20.99
CA PRO A 18 15.29 30.03 -20.62
C PRO A 18 14.27 29.75 -21.73
N HIS A 19 14.60 30.14 -22.97
CA HIS A 19 13.73 29.95 -24.12
C HIS A 19 13.48 28.47 -24.48
N GLU A 20 14.36 27.55 -24.05
CA GLU A 20 14.13 26.11 -24.26
C GLU A 20 12.96 25.61 -23.42
N VAL A 21 12.79 26.15 -22.20
CA VAL A 21 11.63 25.86 -21.34
C VAL A 21 10.37 26.48 -21.94
N ASP A 22 10.45 27.73 -22.40
CA ASP A 22 9.31 28.43 -23.01
C ASP A 22 8.80 27.68 -24.27
N ASN A 23 9.72 27.13 -25.06
CA ASN A 23 9.40 26.36 -26.27
C ASN A 23 8.65 25.04 -25.98
N LEU A 24 8.63 24.54 -24.73
CA LEU A 24 7.87 23.35 -24.33
C LEU A 24 6.41 23.65 -23.95
N GLN A 25 6.03 24.93 -23.83
CA GLN A 25 4.71 25.32 -23.33
C GLN A 25 3.56 24.73 -24.15
N ALA A 26 3.71 24.61 -25.47
CA ALA A 26 2.69 24.02 -26.33
C ALA A 26 2.48 22.53 -25.99
N GLN A 27 3.56 21.76 -25.84
CA GLN A 27 3.51 20.35 -25.47
C GLN A 27 2.94 20.15 -24.06
N VAL A 28 3.36 20.99 -23.09
CA VAL A 28 2.85 20.96 -21.71
C VAL A 28 1.35 21.23 -21.68
N THR A 29 0.87 22.21 -22.46
CA THR A 29 -0.56 22.52 -22.54
C THR A 29 -1.36 21.34 -23.07
N VAL A 30 -0.89 20.69 -24.14
CA VAL A 30 -1.54 19.50 -24.69
C VAL A 30 -1.56 18.35 -23.68
N ALA A 31 -0.45 18.12 -22.97
CA ALA A 31 -0.37 17.07 -21.94
C ALA A 31 -1.31 17.34 -20.76
N ASP A 32 -1.37 18.57 -20.26
CA ASP A 32 -2.29 18.98 -19.20
C ASP A 32 -3.75 18.77 -19.63
N GLU A 33 -4.11 19.15 -20.86
CA GLU A 33 -5.45 18.90 -21.39
C GLU A 33 -5.76 17.40 -21.51
N MET A 34 -4.81 16.58 -21.98
CA MET A 34 -5.00 15.13 -22.08
C MET A 34 -5.29 14.50 -20.71
N VAL A 35 -4.55 14.91 -19.68
CA VAL A 35 -4.75 14.42 -18.31
C VAL A 35 -6.05 14.94 -17.71
N ARG A 36 -6.39 16.23 -17.87
CA ARG A 36 -7.62 16.82 -17.32
C ARG A 36 -8.89 16.34 -18.02
N LYS A 37 -8.85 16.16 -19.34
CA LYS A 37 -10.01 15.73 -20.15
C LYS A 37 -10.07 14.22 -20.33
N GLY A 38 -9.03 13.47 -19.94
CA GLY A 38 -8.99 12.02 -20.08
C GLY A 38 -8.98 11.55 -21.54
N THR A 39 -8.25 12.25 -22.41
CA THR A 39 -8.23 11.98 -23.86
C THR A 39 -6.94 11.35 -24.36
N GLY A 40 -5.94 11.17 -23.50
CA GLY A 40 -4.64 10.58 -23.83
C GLY A 40 -4.58 9.05 -23.66
N PRO A 41 -3.50 8.40 -24.12
CA PRO A 41 -3.26 6.98 -23.84
C PRO A 41 -3.23 6.70 -22.33
N GLY A 42 -3.87 5.61 -21.90
CA GLY A 42 -3.95 5.25 -20.49
C GLY A 42 -4.96 6.08 -19.67
N ALA A 43 -5.87 6.81 -20.33
CA ALA A 43 -6.92 7.59 -19.67
C ALA A 43 -7.81 6.75 -18.73
N ASP A 44 -7.87 5.44 -18.92
CA ASP A 44 -8.55 4.49 -18.03
C ASP A 44 -7.96 4.48 -16.61
N PHE A 45 -6.74 5.00 -16.40
CA PHE A 45 -6.02 4.97 -15.11
C PHE A 45 -5.75 6.37 -14.53
N LEU A 46 -6.69 7.30 -14.66
CA LEU A 46 -6.58 8.68 -14.17
C LEU A 46 -7.32 8.94 -12.85
N GLY A 47 -7.83 7.91 -12.17
CA GLY A 47 -8.59 8.06 -10.92
C GLY A 47 -7.82 8.74 -9.79
N TRP A 48 -6.48 8.64 -9.81
CA TRP A 48 -5.59 9.28 -8.84
C TRP A 48 -5.66 10.81 -8.84
N ARG A 49 -6.08 11.42 -9.96
CA ARG A 49 -6.10 12.88 -10.13
C ARG A 49 -7.04 13.55 -9.16
N ASP A 50 -8.25 13.02 -9.03
CA ASP A 50 -9.31 13.61 -8.22
C ASP A 50 -9.50 12.86 -6.89
N LEU A 51 -8.76 11.77 -6.65
CA LEU A 51 -8.80 10.98 -5.43
C LEU A 51 -8.65 11.82 -4.14
N PRO A 52 -7.74 12.82 -4.04
CA PRO A 52 -7.62 13.61 -2.82
C PRO A 52 -8.89 14.35 -2.42
N GLU A 53 -9.78 14.65 -3.38
CA GLU A 53 -11.05 15.34 -3.15
C GLU A 53 -12.23 14.37 -3.05
N ASN A 54 -12.19 13.27 -3.83
CA ASN A 54 -13.31 12.38 -4.09
C ASN A 54 -13.12 10.93 -3.61
N TYR A 55 -12.22 10.68 -2.65
CA TYR A 55 -12.09 9.36 -2.04
C TYR A 55 -13.37 8.94 -1.28
N ASP A 56 -13.57 7.62 -1.16
CA ASP A 56 -14.68 7.06 -0.40
C ASP A 56 -14.48 7.31 1.11
N ARG A 57 -15.32 8.18 1.67
CA ARG A 57 -15.24 8.58 3.08
C ARG A 57 -15.69 7.48 4.04
N GLU A 58 -16.61 6.60 3.60
CA GLU A 58 -17.05 5.47 4.41
C GLU A 58 -15.96 4.41 4.50
N GLU A 59 -15.29 4.13 3.38
CA GLU A 59 -14.11 3.27 3.36
C GLU A 59 -12.97 3.86 4.20
N PHE A 60 -12.72 5.17 4.11
CA PHE A 60 -11.72 5.84 4.94
C PHE A 60 -12.00 5.66 6.45
N ASP A 61 -13.24 5.83 6.88
CA ASP A 61 -13.62 5.58 8.28
C ASP A 61 -13.44 4.10 8.69
N ARG A 62 -13.68 3.15 7.78
CA ARG A 62 -13.40 1.72 8.02
C ARG A 62 -11.90 1.44 8.15
N ILE A 63 -11.06 2.10 7.34
CA ILE A 63 -9.59 1.99 7.45
C ILE A 63 -9.14 2.43 8.84
N LEU A 64 -9.64 3.58 9.33
CA LEU A 64 -9.30 4.07 10.66
C LEU A 64 -9.72 3.10 11.78
N LYS A 65 -10.93 2.53 11.68
CA LYS A 65 -11.42 1.53 12.64
C LYS A 65 -10.58 0.25 12.63
N ALA A 66 -10.24 -0.24 11.44
CA ALA A 66 -9.38 -1.42 11.29
C ALA A 66 -7.98 -1.15 11.88
N ALA A 67 -7.41 0.04 11.64
CA ALA A 67 -6.10 0.40 12.19
C ALA A 67 -6.10 0.42 13.73
N GLU A 68 -7.13 0.99 14.38
CA GLU A 68 -7.25 0.96 15.83
C GLU A 68 -7.46 -0.46 16.36
N LYS A 69 -8.29 -1.28 15.71
CA LYS A 69 -8.46 -2.70 16.06
C LYS A 69 -7.13 -3.45 16.01
N ILE A 70 -6.36 -3.31 14.92
CA ILE A 70 -5.04 -3.94 14.77
C ILE A 70 -4.09 -3.48 15.87
N LYS A 71 -4.12 -2.20 16.25
CA LYS A 71 -3.27 -1.65 17.31
C LYS A 71 -3.59 -2.22 18.70
N GLU A 72 -4.86 -2.54 18.96
CA GLU A 72 -5.29 -3.17 20.21
C GLU A 72 -4.92 -4.66 20.25
N GLU A 73 -5.09 -5.37 19.13
CA GLU A 73 -5.01 -6.83 19.09
C GLU A 73 -3.67 -7.41 18.63
N SER A 74 -2.74 -6.57 18.15
CA SER A 74 -1.49 -7.02 17.53
C SER A 74 -0.25 -6.24 17.95
N ASP A 75 0.85 -6.97 18.13
CA ASP A 75 2.20 -6.43 18.25
C ASP A 75 2.85 -6.18 16.90
N VAL A 76 2.47 -6.95 15.88
CA VAL A 76 3.02 -6.87 14.51
C VAL A 76 1.90 -6.78 13.46
N LEU A 77 2.04 -5.89 12.48
CA LEU A 77 1.30 -5.90 11.24
C LEU A 77 2.21 -6.37 10.11
N VAL A 78 1.88 -7.52 9.51
CA VAL A 78 2.55 -8.04 8.33
C VAL A 78 1.84 -7.53 7.08
N VAL A 79 2.48 -6.64 6.34
CA VAL A 79 1.98 -6.14 5.05
C VAL A 79 2.52 -7.02 3.93
N ILE A 80 1.62 -7.66 3.18
CA ILE A 80 1.98 -8.57 2.09
C ILE A 80 1.66 -7.92 0.75
N GLY A 81 2.68 -7.52 0.00
CA GLY A 81 2.53 -6.81 -1.27
C GLY A 81 3.87 -6.56 -1.96
N ILE A 82 3.83 -6.23 -3.25
CA ILE A 82 5.01 -5.87 -4.06
C ILE A 82 4.69 -4.69 -4.98
N GLY A 83 5.71 -4.00 -5.48
CA GLY A 83 5.52 -2.83 -6.34
C GLY A 83 4.90 -1.66 -5.56
N GLY A 84 3.89 -0.99 -6.12
CA GLY A 84 3.23 0.12 -5.42
C GLY A 84 2.34 -0.32 -4.25
N SER A 85 1.93 -1.60 -4.20
CA SER A 85 1.34 -2.23 -3.00
C SER A 85 2.31 -2.41 -1.83
N TYR A 86 3.59 -2.01 -2.00
CA TYR A 86 4.63 -2.05 -0.98
C TYR A 86 5.32 -0.69 -0.80
N LEU A 87 5.79 -0.09 -1.89
CA LEU A 87 6.66 1.09 -1.84
C LEU A 87 5.98 2.33 -1.28
N GLY A 88 4.69 2.55 -1.59
CA GLY A 88 3.95 3.72 -1.08
C GLY A 88 3.83 3.70 0.44
N ALA A 89 3.39 2.57 1.00
CA ALA A 89 3.28 2.37 2.44
C ALA A 89 4.66 2.50 3.12
N LYS A 90 5.68 1.80 2.59
CA LYS A 90 7.03 1.84 3.14
C LYS A 90 7.62 3.25 3.13
N ALA A 91 7.50 3.98 2.02
CA ALA A 91 8.03 5.33 1.92
C ALA A 91 7.37 6.28 2.93
N ALA A 92 6.03 6.23 3.07
CA ALA A 92 5.33 7.07 4.04
C ALA A 92 5.70 6.72 5.48
N ILE A 93 5.77 5.43 5.81
CA ILE A 93 6.13 4.97 7.16
C ILE A 93 7.58 5.37 7.49
N ASP A 94 8.54 5.09 6.61
CA ASP A 94 9.95 5.40 6.82
C ASP A 94 10.20 6.92 6.92
N PHE A 95 9.45 7.73 6.15
CA PHE A 95 9.60 9.19 6.13
C PHE A 95 8.96 9.89 7.34
N LEU A 96 7.83 9.38 7.84
CA LEU A 96 7.04 10.03 8.89
C LEU A 96 7.30 9.49 10.30
N ASN A 97 8.10 8.43 10.45
CA ASN A 97 8.37 7.79 11.73
C ASN A 97 9.86 7.76 12.08
N ASN A 98 10.15 7.35 13.32
CA ASN A 98 11.51 7.09 13.75
C ASN A 98 12.14 5.97 12.87
N HIS A 99 13.38 6.16 12.42
CA HIS A 99 14.10 5.17 11.60
C HIS A 99 14.26 3.79 12.25
N PHE A 100 14.18 3.74 13.58
CA PHE A 100 14.23 2.52 14.39
C PHE A 100 12.90 2.23 15.08
N ALA A 101 11.76 2.68 14.55
CA ALA A 101 10.44 2.51 15.16
C ALA A 101 10.15 1.06 15.59
N ASN A 102 10.56 0.08 14.79
CA ASN A 102 10.38 -1.34 15.13
C ASN A 102 11.26 -1.83 16.30
N LEU A 103 12.35 -1.12 16.64
CA LEU A 103 13.19 -1.41 17.80
C LEU A 103 12.74 -0.68 19.08
N GLN A 104 11.82 0.27 18.95
CA GLN A 104 11.23 0.98 20.10
C GLN A 104 10.29 0.06 20.88
N THR A 105 10.06 0.38 22.14
CA THR A 105 9.06 -0.33 22.95
C THR A 105 7.65 -0.04 22.42
N LYS A 106 6.67 -0.86 22.83
CA LYS A 106 5.26 -0.67 22.42
C LYS A 106 4.72 0.69 22.89
N GLU A 107 5.14 1.15 24.06
CA GLU A 107 4.74 2.42 24.68
C GLU A 107 5.30 3.63 23.92
N GLU A 108 6.53 3.52 23.41
CA GLU A 108 7.17 4.55 22.60
C GLU A 108 6.57 4.63 21.19
N ARG A 109 6.44 3.47 20.52
CA ARG A 109 5.94 3.37 19.15
C ARG A 109 4.43 3.66 19.05
N LYS A 110 3.65 3.28 20.06
CA LYS A 110 2.17 3.43 20.12
C LYS A 110 1.43 2.82 18.91
N ALA A 111 2.06 1.88 18.23
CA ALA A 111 1.54 1.18 17.05
C ALA A 111 2.19 -0.22 16.98
N PRO A 112 1.64 -1.15 16.18
CA PRO A 112 2.31 -2.40 15.86
C PRO A 112 3.66 -2.18 15.15
N GLN A 113 4.56 -3.13 15.26
CA GLN A 113 5.72 -3.23 14.37
C GLN A 113 5.21 -3.48 12.96
N ILE A 114 5.68 -2.74 11.98
CA ILE A 114 5.28 -2.95 10.59
C ILE A 114 6.41 -3.68 9.87
N VAL A 115 6.09 -4.86 9.35
CA VAL A 115 7.01 -5.71 8.59
C VAL A 115 6.38 -6.05 7.24
N TYR A 116 7.21 -6.40 6.27
CA TYR A 116 6.78 -6.60 4.90
C TYR A 116 7.12 -8.01 4.44
N ALA A 117 6.21 -8.64 3.70
CA ALA A 117 6.46 -9.91 3.04
C ALA A 117 5.88 -9.90 1.63
N GLY A 118 6.21 -10.92 0.84
CA GLY A 118 5.69 -11.02 -0.54
C GLY A 118 6.20 -9.95 -1.49
N ASN A 119 7.20 -9.15 -1.08
CA ASN A 119 7.94 -8.20 -1.92
C ASN A 119 9.19 -8.83 -2.56
N SER A 120 9.41 -10.13 -2.35
CA SER A 120 10.44 -10.97 -2.98
C SER A 120 10.06 -12.45 -2.87
N ILE A 121 10.88 -13.35 -3.45
CA ILE A 121 10.74 -14.83 -3.33
C ILE A 121 11.89 -15.41 -2.49
N SER A 122 12.49 -14.61 -1.61
CA SER A 122 13.56 -15.10 -0.73
C SER A 122 12.97 -16.02 0.36
N SER A 123 13.21 -17.33 0.23
CA SER A 123 12.77 -18.32 1.22
C SER A 123 13.42 -18.09 2.58
N THR A 124 14.70 -17.68 2.60
CA THR A 124 15.42 -17.36 3.84
C THR A 124 14.78 -16.18 4.56
N TYR A 125 14.53 -15.08 3.84
CA TYR A 125 13.87 -13.91 4.44
C TYR A 125 12.49 -14.26 4.99
N LEU A 126 11.70 -15.04 4.23
CA LEU A 126 10.38 -15.46 4.68
C LEU A 126 10.48 -16.34 5.93
N ALA A 127 11.42 -17.28 5.99
CA ALA A 127 11.62 -18.13 7.17
C ALA A 127 12.03 -17.31 8.40
N ASP A 128 13.01 -16.41 8.27
CA ASP A 128 13.46 -15.54 9.36
C ASP A 128 12.31 -14.65 9.86
N LEU A 129 11.46 -14.15 8.95
CA LEU A 129 10.32 -13.34 9.32
C LEU A 129 9.22 -14.15 10.03
N LEU A 130 8.99 -15.40 9.65
CA LEU A 130 8.05 -16.29 10.34
C LEU A 130 8.52 -16.58 11.76
N GLU A 131 9.80 -16.90 11.95
CA GLU A 131 10.41 -17.08 13.27
C GLU A 131 10.24 -15.81 14.11
N TYR A 132 10.46 -14.64 13.52
CA TYR A 132 10.28 -13.36 14.19
C TYR A 132 8.84 -13.09 14.64
N VAL A 133 7.82 -13.53 13.90
CA VAL A 133 6.41 -13.25 14.25
C VAL A 133 5.73 -14.36 15.07
N GLU A 134 6.29 -15.57 15.12
CA GLU A 134 5.60 -16.76 15.68
C GLU A 134 5.19 -16.56 17.15
N ASP A 135 5.99 -15.86 17.95
CA ASP A 135 5.75 -15.60 19.38
C ASP A 135 4.94 -14.31 19.66
N LYS A 136 4.59 -13.52 18.64
CA LYS A 136 3.92 -12.20 18.78
C LYS A 136 2.47 -12.24 18.35
N ASP A 137 1.61 -11.40 18.94
CA ASP A 137 0.29 -11.21 18.38
C ASP A 137 0.39 -10.43 17.06
N PHE A 138 -0.27 -10.89 16.00
CA PHE A 138 -0.11 -10.29 14.68
C PHE A 138 -1.36 -10.33 13.82
N SER A 139 -1.43 -9.36 12.91
CA SER A 139 -2.43 -9.27 11.85
C SER A 139 -1.73 -9.26 10.48
N VAL A 140 -2.46 -9.63 9.43
CA VAL A 140 -1.98 -9.62 8.04
C VAL A 140 -2.83 -8.67 7.22
N ASN A 141 -2.20 -7.75 6.49
CA ASN A 141 -2.84 -7.01 5.41
C ASN A 141 -2.27 -7.49 4.07
N VAL A 142 -3.04 -8.26 3.31
CA VAL A 142 -2.67 -8.72 1.97
C VAL A 142 -3.18 -7.73 0.92
N ILE A 143 -2.25 -7.21 0.11
CA ILE A 143 -2.52 -6.16 -0.86
C ILE A 143 -2.15 -6.66 -2.26
N SER A 144 -3.18 -6.94 -3.07
CA SER A 144 -3.01 -7.34 -4.47
C SER A 144 -4.31 -7.12 -5.24
N LYS A 145 -4.29 -6.27 -6.28
CA LYS A 145 -5.46 -6.02 -7.13
C LYS A 145 -5.94 -7.29 -7.84
N SER A 146 -5.04 -8.04 -8.47
CA SER A 146 -5.38 -9.29 -9.16
C SER A 146 -5.58 -10.48 -8.21
N GLY A 147 -4.89 -10.45 -7.06
CA GLY A 147 -4.75 -11.59 -6.16
C GLY A 147 -3.91 -12.74 -6.73
N THR A 148 -3.31 -12.57 -7.92
CA THR A 148 -2.52 -13.60 -8.60
C THR A 148 -1.05 -13.22 -8.78
N THR A 149 -0.61 -12.10 -8.21
CA THR A 149 0.80 -11.73 -8.18
C THR A 149 1.56 -12.77 -7.36
N THR A 150 2.59 -13.38 -7.96
CA THR A 150 3.24 -14.61 -7.46
C THR A 150 3.82 -14.45 -6.06
N GLU A 151 4.61 -13.40 -5.85
CA GLU A 151 5.35 -13.14 -4.61
C GLU A 151 4.41 -12.97 -3.40
N PRO A 152 3.40 -12.07 -3.43
CA PRO A 152 2.45 -11.94 -2.33
C PRO A 152 1.55 -13.16 -2.18
N ALA A 153 1.19 -13.86 -3.26
CA ALA A 153 0.38 -15.08 -3.15
C ALA A 153 1.11 -16.22 -2.40
N ILE A 154 2.42 -16.39 -2.66
CA ILE A 154 3.25 -17.37 -1.93
C ILE A 154 3.35 -16.98 -0.45
N ALA A 155 3.73 -15.73 -0.16
CA ALA A 155 3.87 -15.27 1.22
C ALA A 155 2.55 -15.36 1.99
N PHE A 156 1.44 -14.97 1.36
CA PHE A 156 0.11 -15.01 1.99
C PHE A 156 -0.31 -16.43 2.37
N ARG A 157 -0.06 -17.43 1.52
CA ARG A 157 -0.35 -18.83 1.87
C ARG A 157 0.36 -19.26 3.15
N VAL A 158 1.63 -18.89 3.29
CA VAL A 158 2.45 -19.25 4.46
C VAL A 158 1.98 -18.51 5.72
N PHE A 159 1.71 -17.21 5.62
CA PHE A 159 1.20 -16.43 6.76
C PHE A 159 -0.22 -16.82 7.17
N LYS A 160 -1.10 -17.17 6.21
CA LYS A 160 -2.45 -17.66 6.49
C LYS A 160 -2.39 -18.99 7.26
N GLU A 161 -1.52 -19.91 6.84
CA GLU A 161 -1.32 -21.18 7.55
C GLU A 161 -0.83 -20.94 8.99
N LEU A 162 0.12 -20.02 9.17
CA LEU A 162 0.62 -19.63 10.50
C LEU A 162 -0.49 -19.03 11.38
N LEU A 163 -1.32 -18.12 10.83
CA LEU A 163 -2.46 -17.54 11.55
C LEU A 163 -3.45 -18.62 11.99
N VAL A 164 -3.84 -19.52 11.10
CA VAL A 164 -4.80 -20.60 11.41
C VAL A 164 -4.21 -21.56 12.45
N LYS A 165 -2.92 -21.88 12.35
CA LYS A 165 -2.22 -22.70 13.34
C LYS A 165 -2.19 -22.04 14.72
N LYS A 166 -2.01 -20.72 14.78
CA LYS A 166 -1.87 -19.97 16.03
C LYS A 166 -3.21 -19.66 16.71
N TYR A 167 -4.20 -19.20 15.94
CA TYR A 167 -5.45 -18.67 16.48
C TYR A 167 -6.69 -19.53 16.18
N GLY A 168 -6.58 -20.53 15.31
CA GLY A 168 -7.72 -21.23 14.74
C GLY A 168 -8.37 -20.42 13.61
N GLN A 169 -9.26 -21.08 12.84
CA GLN A 169 -9.80 -20.51 11.59
C GLN A 169 -10.63 -19.24 11.80
N GLU A 170 -11.48 -19.21 12.83
CA GLU A 170 -12.39 -18.09 13.10
C GLU A 170 -11.61 -16.83 13.46
N GLU A 171 -10.69 -16.93 14.42
CA GLU A 171 -9.89 -15.78 14.84
C GLU A 171 -8.83 -15.38 13.79
N ALA A 172 -8.28 -16.34 13.04
CA ALA A 172 -7.43 -16.03 11.89
C ALA A 172 -8.16 -15.15 10.87
N ASN A 173 -9.45 -15.43 10.60
CA ASN A 173 -10.24 -14.62 9.67
C ASN A 173 -10.48 -13.19 10.19
N ASN A 174 -10.55 -12.99 11.51
CA ASN A 174 -10.65 -11.66 12.13
C ASN A 174 -9.37 -10.83 12.04
N ARG A 175 -8.23 -11.47 11.78
CA ARG A 175 -6.88 -10.87 11.73
C ARG A 175 -6.32 -10.71 10.32
N ILE A 176 -7.08 -11.13 9.31
CA ILE A 176 -6.74 -10.96 7.89
C ILE A 176 -7.56 -9.81 7.33
N TYR A 177 -6.85 -8.84 6.77
CA TYR A 177 -7.39 -7.70 6.04
C TYR A 177 -6.93 -7.83 4.59
N ALA A 178 -7.84 -7.61 3.63
CA ALA A 178 -7.54 -7.75 2.22
C ALA A 178 -7.80 -6.45 1.45
N THR A 179 -6.76 -5.89 0.85
CA THR A 179 -6.86 -4.72 -0.03
C THR A 179 -6.73 -5.19 -1.48
N THR A 180 -7.84 -5.26 -2.21
CA THR A 180 -7.93 -5.94 -3.51
C THR A 180 -8.99 -5.32 -4.42
N ASP A 181 -9.23 -5.90 -5.59
CA ASP A 181 -10.29 -5.44 -6.50
C ASP A 181 -11.68 -5.55 -5.84
N ARG A 182 -12.58 -4.63 -6.20
CA ARG A 182 -13.92 -4.51 -5.60
C ARG A 182 -14.76 -5.79 -5.76
N GLN A 183 -14.56 -6.55 -6.84
CA GLN A 183 -15.45 -7.66 -7.21
C GLN A 183 -14.71 -8.89 -7.76
N LYS A 184 -13.48 -8.75 -8.21
CA LYS A 184 -12.75 -9.77 -8.98
C LYS A 184 -11.44 -10.16 -8.29
N GLY A 185 -10.80 -11.21 -8.81
CA GLY A 185 -9.48 -11.63 -8.35
C GLY A 185 -9.52 -12.67 -7.24
N ALA A 186 -8.43 -13.44 -7.13
CA ALA A 186 -8.38 -14.60 -6.23
C ALA A 186 -8.50 -14.19 -4.76
N VAL A 187 -7.86 -13.08 -4.36
CA VAL A 187 -7.92 -12.56 -2.99
C VAL A 187 -9.33 -12.12 -2.63
N LYS A 188 -10.08 -11.49 -3.54
CA LYS A 188 -11.47 -11.07 -3.29
C LYS A 188 -12.39 -12.28 -3.07
N VAL A 189 -12.29 -13.30 -3.92
CA VAL A 189 -13.07 -14.54 -3.79
C VAL A 189 -12.79 -15.23 -2.46
N GLU A 190 -11.52 -15.27 -2.07
CA GLU A 190 -11.12 -15.88 -0.80
C GLU A 190 -11.58 -15.05 0.41
N ALA A 191 -11.50 -13.73 0.33
CA ALA A 191 -12.00 -12.82 1.36
C ALA A 191 -13.51 -12.98 1.58
N ASP A 192 -14.31 -13.06 0.51
CA ASP A 192 -15.75 -13.27 0.59
C ASP A 192 -16.11 -14.63 1.21
N ALA A 193 -15.38 -15.68 0.85
CA ALA A 193 -15.61 -17.02 1.38
C ALA A 193 -15.28 -17.13 2.88
N ASN A 194 -14.37 -16.29 3.38
CA ASN A 194 -13.90 -16.34 4.76
C ASN A 194 -14.38 -15.16 5.63
N GLY A 195 -15.10 -14.19 5.05
CA GLY A 195 -15.63 -13.02 5.75
C GLY A 195 -14.56 -12.03 6.21
N TRP A 196 -13.46 -11.89 5.48
CA TRP A 196 -12.40 -10.93 5.83
C TRP A 196 -12.86 -9.47 5.62
N GLU A 197 -12.32 -8.55 6.41
CA GLU A 197 -12.48 -7.12 6.14
C GLU A 197 -11.75 -6.77 4.83
N THR A 198 -12.44 -6.09 3.90
CA THR A 198 -11.90 -5.77 2.58
C THR A 198 -11.87 -4.26 2.29
N PHE A 199 -10.81 -3.84 1.59
CA PHE A 199 -10.62 -2.50 1.08
C PHE A 199 -10.38 -2.55 -0.44
N VAL A 200 -10.77 -1.49 -1.14
CA VAL A 200 -10.78 -1.48 -2.60
C VAL A 200 -9.52 -0.83 -3.17
N VAL A 201 -8.88 -1.52 -4.11
CA VAL A 201 -7.97 -0.90 -5.09
C VAL A 201 -8.82 -0.47 -6.30
N PRO A 202 -9.05 0.83 -6.54
CA PRO A 202 -9.95 1.28 -7.60
C PRO A 202 -9.49 0.84 -8.99
N ASP A 203 -10.44 0.56 -9.88
CA ASP A 203 -10.17 0.06 -11.24
C ASP A 203 -9.33 1.04 -12.06
N ASP A 204 -9.60 2.33 -11.89
CA ASP A 204 -8.99 3.47 -12.57
C ASP A 204 -7.74 4.03 -11.86
N ILE A 205 -7.23 3.30 -10.87
CA ILE A 205 -5.96 3.61 -10.21
C ILE A 205 -4.96 2.48 -10.48
N GLY A 206 -3.81 2.89 -11.01
CA GLY A 206 -2.66 2.02 -11.26
C GLY A 206 -2.05 1.47 -9.97
N GLY A 207 -1.19 0.46 -10.13
CA GLY A 207 -0.56 -0.24 -9.01
C GLY A 207 0.52 0.55 -8.28
#